data_AF-A0A838A1V1-F1
#
_entry.id   AF-A0A838A1V1-F1
#
_cell.length_a   1.000
_cell.length_b   1.000
_cell.length_c   1.000
_cell.angle_alpha   90.00
_cell.angle_beta   90.00
_cell.angle_gamma   90.00
#
_symmetry.space_group_name_H-M   'P 1'
#
loop_
_entity.id
_entity.type
_entity.pdbx_description
1 polymer ?
#
loop_
_entity_poly.entity_id
_entity_poly.type
_entity_poly.pdbx_seq_one_letter_code
_entity_poly.pdbx_strand_id
1 'polypeptide(L)'
;MAAAGGAGSKLPSDSWGVHFGLYALVVGLLLTAAAAVSFMWFFAATMASDGCHGNDADYICSAEGQHWAIALPVIAFVASSVTALIPIGWVTAFSRRPAWVWIGVPFTIGTYVAAPYIANWGRLHGIW
;
A
#
# COMPACT_ATOMS: atom_id res chain seq x y z
N MET A 1 3.52 45.42 -34.90
CA MET A 1 4.59 44.53 -34.38
C MET A 1 4.26 44.28 -32.91
N ALA A 2 3.59 43.15 -32.63
CA ALA A 2 4.15 41.94 -31.98
C ALA A 2 4.48 42.19 -30.50
N ALA A 3 4.03 41.43 -29.50
CA ALA A 3 3.16 40.27 -29.43
C ALA A 3 2.49 40.29 -28.05
N ALA A 4 1.17 40.10 -27.99
CA ALA A 4 0.48 39.86 -26.73
C ALA A 4 0.90 38.49 -26.20
N GLY A 5 1.55 38.48 -25.03
CA GLY A 5 1.93 37.26 -24.34
C GLY A 5 0.70 36.40 -24.08
N GLY A 6 0.64 35.25 -24.75
CA GLY A 6 -0.36 34.22 -24.53
C GLY A 6 -0.16 33.60 -23.14
N ALA A 7 -0.75 34.23 -22.13
CA ALA A 7 -1.02 33.58 -20.86
C ALA A 7 -2.06 32.49 -21.14
N GLY A 8 -1.60 31.27 -21.36
CA GLY A 8 -2.45 30.09 -21.50
C GLY A 8 -3.37 29.99 -20.30
N SER A 9 -4.66 30.25 -20.53
CA SER A 9 -5.71 30.06 -19.54
C SER A 9 -5.82 28.57 -19.21
N LYS A 10 -5.18 28.14 -18.11
CA LYS A 10 -5.39 26.80 -17.56
C LYS A 10 -6.88 26.64 -17.28
N LEU A 11 -7.54 25.75 -18.01
CA LEU A 11 -8.92 25.41 -17.75
C LEU A 11 -9.01 24.73 -16.38
N PRO A 12 -10.11 24.87 -15.63
CA PRO A 12 -10.29 24.22 -14.32
C PRO A 12 -10.04 22.69 -14.34
N SER A 13 -10.26 22.08 -15.51
CA SER A 13 -9.97 20.67 -15.83
C SER A 13 -8.50 20.29 -15.66
N ASP A 14 -7.56 21.17 -16.01
CA ASP A 14 -6.12 20.89 -15.96
C ASP A 14 -5.63 20.70 -14.52
N SER A 15 -6.19 21.49 -13.59
CA SER A 15 -5.85 21.40 -12.17
C SER A 15 -6.25 20.05 -11.55
N TRP A 16 -7.43 19.55 -11.92
CA TRP A 16 -7.92 18.25 -11.46
C TRP A 16 -7.04 17.11 -11.96
N GLY A 17 -6.71 17.11 -13.26
CA GLY A 17 -5.84 16.11 -13.86
C GLY A 17 -4.46 16.05 -13.21
N VAL A 18 -3.88 17.21 -12.88
CA VAL A 18 -2.57 17.29 -12.20
C VAL A 18 -2.64 16.68 -10.79
N HIS A 19 -3.70 16.93 -10.01
CA HIS A 19 -3.83 16.35 -8.68
C HIS A 19 -3.94 14.83 -8.70
N PHE A 20 -4.76 14.26 -9.59
CA PHE A 20 -4.87 12.80 -9.73
C PHE A 20 -3.61 12.18 -10.31
N GLY A 21 -2.97 12.83 -11.29
CA GLY A 21 -1.71 12.36 -11.86
C GLY A 21 -0.57 12.34 -10.84
N LEU A 22 -0.40 13.42 -10.07
CA LEU A 22 0.61 13.49 -9.02
C LEU A 22 0.33 12.48 -7.90
N TYR A 23 -0.94 12.32 -7.51
CA TYR A 23 -1.35 11.32 -6.53
C TYR A 23 -1.04 9.90 -7.01
N ALA A 24 -1.40 9.56 -8.26
CA ALA A 24 -1.11 8.25 -8.84
C ALA A 24 0.40 7.97 -8.92
N LEU A 25 1.21 8.99 -9.23
CA LEU A 25 2.67 8.87 -9.20
C LEU A 25 3.18 8.60 -7.78
N VAL A 26 2.77 9.40 -6.79
CA VAL A 26 3.21 9.24 -5.40
C VAL A 26 2.78 7.89 -4.83
N VAL A 27 1.52 7.51 -5.01
CA VAL A 27 1.02 6.20 -4.58
C VAL A 27 1.72 5.07 -5.32
N GLY A 28 1.95 5.21 -6.62
CA GLY A 28 2.68 4.22 -7.42
C GLY A 28 4.10 4.00 -6.89
N LEU A 29 4.82 5.07 -6.56
CA LEU A 29 6.14 4.98 -5.91
C LEU A 29 6.06 4.30 -4.54
N LEU A 30 5.08 4.67 -3.71
CA LEU A 30 4.88 4.06 -2.40
C LEU A 30 4.54 2.57 -2.51
N LEU A 31 3.68 2.17 -3.44
CA LEU A 31 3.34 0.77 -3.68
C LEU A 31 4.53 -0.01 -4.26
N THR A 32 5.36 0.62 -5.08
CA THR A 32 6.60 -0.01 -5.58
C THR A 32 7.58 -0.26 -4.44
N ALA A 33 7.76 0.71 -3.55
CA ALA A 33 8.57 0.54 -2.35
C ALA A 33 7.98 -0.54 -1.42
N ALA A 34 6.67 -0.53 -1.20
CA ALA A 34 5.96 -1.55 -0.43
C ALA A 34 6.13 -2.95 -1.04
N ALA A 35 6.05 -3.09 -2.36
CA ALA A 35 6.29 -4.35 -3.05
C ALA A 35 7.74 -4.83 -2.86
N ALA A 36 8.72 -3.93 -2.94
CA ALA A 36 10.13 -4.26 -2.69
C ALA A 36 10.37 -4.72 -1.25
N VAL A 37 9.77 -4.04 -0.26
CA VAL A 37 9.85 -4.41 1.15
C VAL A 37 9.18 -5.77 1.40
N SER A 38 7.97 -5.96 0.87
CA SER A 38 7.25 -7.24 0.94
C SER A 38 8.04 -8.37 0.26
N PHE A 39 8.72 -8.08 -0.85
CA PHE A 39 9.58 -9.02 -1.54
C PHE A 39 10.80 -9.39 -0.69
N MET A 40 11.51 -8.41 -0.13
CA MET A 40 12.63 -8.66 0.78
C MET A 40 12.22 -9.50 1.99
N TRP A 41 10.99 -9.32 2.50
CA TRP A 41 10.46 -10.16 3.55
C TRP A 41 10.33 -11.63 3.14
N PHE A 42 9.85 -11.93 1.92
CA PHE A 42 9.81 -13.32 1.43
C PHE A 42 11.19 -13.96 1.43
N PHE A 43 12.22 -13.24 0.96
CA PHE A 43 13.60 -13.72 0.99
C PHE A 43 14.09 -13.96 2.42
N ALA A 44 13.79 -13.05 3.33
CA ALA A 44 14.16 -13.23 4.74
C ALA A 44 13.46 -14.45 5.35
N ALA A 45 12.18 -14.66 5.06
CA ALA A 45 11.41 -15.80 5.53
C ALA A 45 11.95 -17.13 5.00
N THR A 46 12.32 -17.20 3.71
CA THR A 46 12.91 -18.42 3.13
C THR A 46 14.29 -18.72 3.73
N MET A 47 15.14 -17.70 3.88
CA MET A 47 16.47 -17.88 4.48
C MET A 47 16.38 -18.28 5.96
N ALA A 48 15.36 -17.77 6.68
CA ALA A 48 15.10 -18.18 8.06
C ALA A 48 14.61 -19.64 8.15
N SER A 49 13.88 -20.13 7.14
CA SER A 49 13.41 -21.51 7.11
C SER A 49 14.45 -22.55 6.70
N ASP A 50 15.50 -22.16 5.96
CA ASP A 50 16.57 -23.08 5.53
C ASP A 50 17.35 -23.67 6.72
N GLY A 51 17.34 -23.00 7.87
CA GLY A 51 17.96 -23.46 9.10
C GLY A 51 17.14 -24.46 9.90
N CYS A 52 15.92 -24.80 9.48
CA CYS A 52 15.02 -25.64 10.26
C CYS A 52 15.39 -27.12 10.18
N HIS A 53 15.73 -27.70 11.32
CA HIS A 53 16.03 -29.12 11.54
C HIS A 53 14.88 -29.75 12.34
N GLY A 54 14.77 -31.09 12.27
CA GLY A 54 13.62 -31.82 12.81
C GLY A 54 13.39 -31.73 14.34
N ASN A 55 14.27 -31.07 15.10
CA ASN A 55 14.07 -30.83 16.54
C ASN A 55 13.78 -29.36 16.90
N ASP A 56 13.79 -28.44 15.92
CA ASP A 56 13.62 -27.02 16.19
C ASP A 56 12.18 -26.72 16.62
N ALA A 57 12.04 -26.04 17.76
CA ALA A 57 10.75 -25.64 18.33
C ALA A 57 10.31 -24.24 17.88
N ASP A 58 11.11 -23.56 17.05
CA ASP A 58 10.79 -22.22 16.59
C ASP A 58 9.55 -22.25 15.69
N TYR A 59 8.64 -21.30 15.93
CA TYR A 59 7.37 -21.23 15.23
C TYR A 59 7.54 -21.15 13.70
N ILE A 60 8.61 -20.49 13.22
CA ILE A 60 8.93 -20.38 11.79
C ILE A 60 9.31 -21.72 11.13
N CYS A 61 9.67 -22.74 11.91
CA CYS A 61 9.96 -24.09 11.44
C CYS A 61 8.72 -24.99 11.33
N SER A 62 7.57 -24.51 11.81
CA SER A 62 6.29 -25.20 11.62
C SER A 62 5.66 -24.85 10.26
N ALA A 63 4.95 -25.79 9.65
CA ALA A 63 4.20 -25.55 8.41
C ALA A 63 3.20 -24.38 8.56
N GLU A 64 2.61 -24.25 9.74
CA GLU A 64 1.70 -23.15 10.06
C GLU A 64 2.42 -21.80 10.10
N GLY A 65 3.58 -21.74 10.75
CA GLY A 65 4.38 -20.51 10.83
C GLY A 65 4.98 -20.08 9.50
N GLN A 66 5.38 -21.02 8.63
CA GLN A 66 5.83 -20.71 7.28
C GLN A 66 4.71 -20.12 6.43
N HIS A 67 3.51 -20.72 6.47
CA HIS A 67 2.35 -20.20 5.76
C HIS A 67 2.03 -18.78 6.22
N TRP A 68 2.06 -18.52 7.53
CA TRP A 68 1.81 -17.18 8.06
C TRP A 68 2.91 -16.18 7.73
N ALA A 69 4.18 -16.56 7.82
CA ALA A 69 5.30 -15.69 7.47
C ALA A 69 5.20 -15.18 6.03
N ILE A 70 4.67 -16.00 5.11
CA ILE A 70 4.41 -15.65 3.71
C ILE A 70 3.12 -14.83 3.56
N ALA A 71 2.09 -15.06 4.37
CA ALA A 71 0.81 -14.35 4.25
C ALA A 71 0.89 -12.86 4.69
N LEU A 72 1.66 -12.52 5.72
CA LEU A 72 1.79 -11.14 6.23
C LEU A 72 2.14 -10.08 5.17
N PRO A 73 3.22 -10.22 4.37
CA PRO A 73 3.58 -9.23 3.37
C PRO A 73 2.53 -9.09 2.26
N VAL A 74 1.79 -10.16 1.95
CA VAL A 74 0.68 -10.13 0.98
C VAL A 74 -0.48 -9.32 1.54
N ILE A 75 -0.89 -9.59 2.78
CA ILE A 75 -1.98 -8.87 3.46
C ILE A 75 -1.65 -7.38 3.54
N ALA A 76 -0.43 -7.02 3.95
CA ALA A 76 0.03 -5.63 4.01
C ALA A 76 -0.06 -4.95 2.64
N PHE A 77 0.46 -5.60 1.59
CA PHE A 77 0.47 -5.05 0.25
C PHE A 77 -0.94 -4.88 -0.34
N VAL A 78 -1.80 -5.92 -0.24
CA VAL A 78 -3.17 -5.87 -0.74
C VAL A 78 -3.99 -4.82 0.00
N ALA A 79 -3.91 -4.78 1.33
CA ALA A 79 -4.66 -3.82 2.13
C ALA A 79 -4.25 -2.36 1.81
N SER A 80 -2.95 -2.11 1.64
CA SER A 80 -2.45 -0.78 1.24
C SER A 80 -2.91 -0.40 -0.18
N SER A 81 -2.88 -1.34 -1.12
CA SER A 81 -3.33 -1.14 -2.51
C SER A 81 -4.82 -0.79 -2.58
N VAL A 82 -5.65 -1.55 -1.87
CA VAL A 82 -7.10 -1.26 -1.77
C VAL A 82 -7.33 0.11 -1.14
N THR A 83 -6.66 0.40 -0.03
CA THR A 83 -6.79 1.70 0.66
C THR A 83 -6.41 2.88 -0.23
N ALA A 84 -5.41 2.72 -1.09
CA ALA A 84 -4.97 3.78 -1.99
C ALA A 84 -6.00 4.17 -3.06
N LEU A 85 -6.94 3.28 -3.38
CA LEU A 85 -8.00 3.50 -4.36
C LEU A 85 -9.26 4.16 -3.75
N ILE A 86 -9.53 3.92 -2.47
CA ILE A 86 -10.67 4.51 -1.72
C ILE A 86 -10.78 6.04 -1.88
N PRO A 87 -9.72 6.84 -1.68
CA PRO A 87 -9.80 8.30 -1.78
C PRO A 87 -10.08 8.77 -3.21
N ILE A 88 -9.65 8.02 -4.23
CA ILE A 88 -10.00 8.33 -5.63
C ILE A 88 -11.50 8.17 -5.82
N GLY A 89 -12.06 7.01 -5.45
CA GLY A 89 -13.50 6.75 -5.53
C GLY A 89 -14.34 7.72 -4.71
N TRP A 90 -13.87 8.08 -3.52
CA TRP A 90 -14.55 9.05 -2.65
C TRP A 90 -14.57 10.46 -3.24
N VAL A 91 -13.44 10.95 -3.74
CA VAL A 91 -13.37 12.30 -4.33
C VAL A 91 -14.19 12.40 -5.61
N THR A 92 -14.18 11.35 -6.45
CA THR A 92 -14.96 11.31 -7.70
C THR A 92 -16.46 11.12 -7.46
N ALA A 93 -16.87 10.25 -6.52
CA ALA A 93 -18.28 9.99 -6.24
C ALA A 93 -18.99 11.17 -5.57
N PHE A 94 -18.30 11.92 -4.71
CA PHE A 94 -18.88 13.04 -3.95
C PHE A 94 -18.53 14.42 -4.52
N SER A 95 -17.93 14.50 -5.71
CA SER A 95 -17.50 15.74 -6.38
C SER A 95 -16.77 16.71 -5.43
N ARG A 96 -15.90 16.17 -4.58
CA ARG A 96 -15.14 16.95 -3.59
C ARG A 96 -13.97 17.67 -4.25
N ARG A 97 -13.35 18.62 -3.53
CA ARG A 97 -12.14 19.28 -4.04
C ARG A 97 -11.04 18.22 -4.28
N PRO A 98 -10.29 18.28 -5.40
CA PRO A 98 -9.33 17.24 -5.77
C PRO A 98 -8.20 17.08 -4.77
N ALA A 99 -7.89 18.14 -4.00
CA ALA A 99 -6.91 18.11 -2.92
C ALA A 99 -7.23 17.09 -1.80
N TRP A 100 -8.49 16.65 -1.65
CA TRP A 100 -8.85 15.64 -0.64
C TRP A 100 -8.26 14.26 -0.93
N VAL A 101 -7.80 13.99 -2.16
CA VAL A 101 -7.16 12.72 -2.52
C VAL A 101 -5.89 12.47 -1.69
N TRP A 102 -5.22 13.54 -1.23
CA TRP A 102 -3.99 13.47 -0.44
C TRP A 102 -4.17 12.84 0.94
N ILE A 103 -5.39 12.84 1.48
CA ILE A 103 -5.71 12.10 2.72
C ILE A 103 -5.45 10.60 2.51
N GLY A 104 -5.57 10.12 1.27
CA GLY A 104 -5.21 8.76 0.87
C GLY A 104 -3.81 8.32 1.27
N VAL A 105 -2.82 9.20 1.14
CA VAL A 105 -1.40 8.86 1.36
C VAL A 105 -1.12 8.36 2.79
N PRO A 106 -1.44 9.12 3.86
CA PRO A 106 -1.23 8.63 5.22
C PRO A 106 -2.10 7.40 5.54
N PHE A 107 -3.29 7.27 4.97
CA PHE A 107 -4.10 6.05 5.12
C PHE A 107 -3.46 4.83 4.48
N THR A 108 -2.94 4.94 3.25
CA THR A 108 -2.24 3.85 2.57
C THR A 108 -1.02 3.38 3.36
N ILE A 109 -0.22 4.33 3.86
CA ILE A 109 0.95 4.03 4.70
C ILE A 109 0.51 3.37 6.01
N GLY A 110 -0.48 3.96 6.68
CA GLY A 110 -1.03 3.44 7.93
C GLY A 110 -1.57 2.03 7.78
N THR A 111 -2.30 1.74 6.69
CA THR A 111 -2.82 0.40 6.42
C THR A 111 -1.71 -0.59 6.13
N TYR A 112 -0.67 -0.23 5.36
CA TYR A 112 0.45 -1.13 5.11
C TYR A 112 1.10 -1.61 6.42
N VAL A 113 1.25 -0.70 7.40
CA VAL A 113 1.83 -1.03 8.71
C VAL A 113 0.82 -1.76 9.60
N ALA A 114 -0.43 -1.31 9.67
CA ALA A 114 -1.41 -1.82 10.63
C ALA A 114 -2.05 -3.16 10.23
N ALA A 115 -2.24 -3.41 8.93
CA ALA A 115 -2.87 -4.62 8.42
C ALA A 115 -2.25 -5.93 8.95
N PRO A 116 -0.91 -6.12 8.96
CA PRO A 116 -0.33 -7.35 9.51
C PRO A 116 -0.59 -7.51 11.02
N TYR A 117 -0.60 -6.42 11.80
CA TYR A 117 -0.91 -6.49 13.24
C TYR A 117 -2.38 -6.87 13.47
N ILE A 118 -3.30 -6.28 12.71
CA ILE A 118 -4.73 -6.59 12.78
C ILE A 118 -4.97 -8.05 12.39
N ALA A 119 -4.31 -8.53 11.35
CA ALA A 119 -4.44 -9.91 10.91
C ALA A 119 -3.88 -10.91 11.93
N ASN A 120 -2.73 -10.60 12.53
CA ASN A 120 -2.16 -11.40 13.62
C ASN A 120 -3.06 -11.40 14.86
N TRP A 121 -3.64 -10.25 15.22
CA TRP A 121 -4.62 -10.17 16.30
C TRP A 121 -5.85 -11.05 16.01
N GLY A 122 -6.41 -10.98 14.80
CA GLY A 122 -7.55 -11.80 14.40
C GLY A 122 -7.29 -13.30 14.52
N ARG A 123 -6.09 -13.73 14.09
CA ARG A 123 -5.60 -15.11 14.27
C ARG A 123 -5.52 -15.52 15.74
N LEU A 124 -4.90 -14.69 16.58
CA LEU A 124 -4.73 -15.00 18.01
C LEU A 124 -6.06 -15.13 18.75
N HIS A 125 -7.11 -14.48 18.26
CA HIS A 125 -8.47 -14.58 18.77
C HIS A 125 -9.33 -15.67 18.08
N GLY A 126 -8.76 -16.48 17.19
CA GLY A 126 -9.46 -17.58 16.52
C GLY A 126 -10.56 -17.13 15.56
N ILE A 127 -10.49 -15.88 15.09
CA ILE A 127 -11.44 -15.32 14.12
C ILE A 127 -11.14 -15.88 12.71
N TRP A 128 -9.90 -16.33 12.49
CA TRP A 128 -9.36 -16.88 11.25
C TRP A 128 -8.28 -17.91 11.53
#